data_AF-A0AAD7P0J6-F1
#
_entry.id   AF-A0AAD7P0J6-F1
#
_cell.length_a   1.000
_cell.length_b   1.000
_cell.length_c   1.000
_cell.angle_alpha   90.00
_cell.angle_beta   90.00
_cell.angle_gamma   90.00
#
_symmetry.space_group_name_H-M   'P 1'
#
loop_
_entity.id
_entity.type
_entity.pdbx_description
1 polymer ?
#
loop_
_entity_poly.entity_id
_entity_poly.type
_entity_poly.pdbx_seq_one_letter_code
_entity_poly.pdbx_strand_id
1 'polypeptide(L)'
;MAPKYLCCLPLRLGVLINSFLQFLASGAVCAFLVLLLVFNAEGKLRVNDAEVVLVPRLQEHCHRFIGAIRKKESYVGTYLNLLRLFLLIHFAVVVAFLILFFADKNEFKKLCLNNSTDPQRIDDCNKVMKSSVPAVIVAAILPLLFQTYGVHIVGAYTKKLRMRDSYAMVGEESRPLTHHAAYPFSDNSSKV
;
A
#
# COMPACT_ATOMS: atom_id res chain seq x y z
N MET A 1 -35.93 1.88 -6.16
CA MET A 1 -35.00 2.38 -5.11
C MET A 1 -33.64 1.72 -5.36
N ALA A 2 -32.68 2.47 -5.92
CA ALA A 2 -31.41 1.88 -6.36
C ALA A 2 -30.51 1.51 -5.16
N PRO A 3 -29.78 0.38 -5.22
CA PRO A 3 -28.99 -0.12 -4.10
C PRO A 3 -27.81 0.81 -3.81
N LYS A 4 -27.90 1.57 -2.71
CA LYS A 4 -26.84 2.46 -2.20
C LYS A 4 -25.59 1.73 -1.66
N TYR A 5 -25.52 0.41 -1.82
CA TYR A 5 -24.51 -0.44 -1.16
C TYR A 5 -23.21 -0.63 -1.94
N LEU A 6 -23.15 -0.24 -3.23
CA LEU A 6 -21.96 -0.46 -4.06
C LEU A 6 -20.84 0.61 -3.92
N CYS A 7 -21.12 1.81 -3.39
CA CYS A 7 -20.11 2.87 -3.30
C CYS A 7 -19.03 2.64 -2.22
N CYS A 8 -19.22 1.71 -1.29
CA CYS A 8 -18.24 1.43 -0.23
C CYS A 8 -17.27 0.28 -0.58
N LEU A 9 -17.55 -0.48 -1.64
CA LEU A 9 -16.75 -1.63 -2.05
C LEU A 9 -15.30 -1.26 -2.42
N PRO A 10 -15.02 -0.22 -3.24
CA PRO A 10 -13.65 0.14 -3.60
C PRO A 10 -12.85 0.68 -2.40
N LEU A 11 -13.53 1.34 -1.45
CA LEU A 11 -12.90 1.87 -0.24
C LEU A 11 -12.45 0.73 0.70
N ARG A 12 -13.32 -0.27 0.91
CA ARG A 12 -12.98 -1.45 1.71
C ARG A 12 -11.90 -2.30 1.05
N LEU A 13 -11.96 -2.45 -0.27
CA LEU A 13 -10.96 -3.19 -1.03
C LEU A 13 -9.57 -2.54 -0.91
N GLY A 14 -9.50 -1.19 -0.96
CA GLY A 14 -8.24 -0.47 -0.81
C GLY A 14 -7.56 -0.71 0.54
N VAL A 15 -8.33 -0.69 1.63
CA VAL A 15 -7.80 -0.99 2.98
C VAL A 15 -7.33 -2.44 3.07
N LEU A 16 -8.07 -3.39 2.48
CA LEU A 16 -7.73 -4.81 2.50
C LEU A 16 -6.44 -5.08 1.72
N ILE A 17 -6.32 -4.50 0.51
CA ILE A 17 -5.11 -4.60 -0.32
C ILE A 17 -3.91 -3.95 0.40
N ASN A 18 -4.08 -2.79 1.00
CA ASN A 18 -2.98 -2.11 1.68
C ASN A 18 -2.51 -2.89 2.92
N SER A 19 -3.42 -3.45 3.71
CA SER A 19 -3.08 -4.32 4.83
C SER A 19 -2.34 -5.58 4.36
N PHE A 20 -2.78 -6.17 3.25
CA PHE A 20 -2.13 -7.35 2.68
C PHE A 20 -0.72 -7.03 2.15
N LEU A 21 -0.54 -5.90 1.47
CA LEU A 21 0.78 -5.42 1.04
C LEU A 21 1.70 -5.13 2.22
N GLN A 22 1.17 -4.51 3.28
CA GLN A 22 1.95 -4.19 4.46
C GLN A 22 2.38 -5.45 5.20
N PHE A 23 1.52 -6.46 5.25
CA PHE A 23 1.85 -7.79 5.77
C PHE A 23 2.97 -8.44 4.95
N LEU A 24 2.82 -8.48 3.61
CA LEU A 24 3.86 -9.01 2.72
C LEU A 24 5.19 -8.26 2.85
N ALA A 25 5.16 -6.94 2.93
CA ALA A 25 6.36 -6.12 3.12
C ALA A 25 7.04 -6.43 4.47
N SER A 26 6.27 -6.53 5.56
CA SER A 26 6.82 -6.90 6.87
C SER A 26 7.40 -8.31 6.89
N GLY A 27 6.76 -9.27 6.22
CA GLY A 27 7.26 -10.63 6.07
C GLY A 27 8.54 -10.68 5.24
N ALA A 28 8.60 -9.93 4.13
CA ALA A 28 9.77 -9.86 3.27
C ALA A 28 10.98 -9.24 3.99
N VAL A 29 10.78 -8.15 4.74
CA VAL A 29 11.86 -7.54 5.54
C VAL A 29 12.36 -8.51 6.61
N CYS A 30 11.44 -9.21 7.29
CA CYS A 30 11.81 -10.19 8.31
C CYS A 30 12.61 -11.36 7.70
N ALA A 31 12.14 -11.91 6.58
CA ALA A 31 12.85 -12.96 5.84
C ALA A 31 14.23 -12.50 5.37
N PHE A 32 14.33 -11.27 4.87
CA PHE A 32 15.61 -10.67 4.45
C PHE A 32 16.58 -10.50 5.62
N LEU A 33 16.08 -10.06 6.79
CA LEU A 33 16.89 -9.94 8.01
C LEU A 33 17.42 -11.30 8.47
N VAL A 34 16.56 -12.33 8.49
CA VAL A 34 16.94 -13.70 8.86
C VAL A 34 17.99 -14.24 7.88
N LEU A 35 17.79 -14.01 6.58
CA LEU A 35 18.72 -14.42 5.55
C LEU A 35 20.08 -13.74 5.78
N LEU A 36 20.10 -12.43 6.02
CA LEU A 36 21.32 -11.71 6.40
C LEU A 36 21.97 -12.26 7.66
N LEU A 37 21.19 -12.61 8.68
CA LEU A 37 21.70 -13.16 9.94
C LEU A 37 22.37 -14.52 9.73
N VAL A 38 21.76 -15.39 8.92
CA VAL A 38 22.32 -16.71 8.57
C VAL A 38 23.62 -16.57 7.78
N PHE A 39 23.70 -15.61 6.85
CA PHE A 39 24.93 -15.34 6.10
C PHE A 39 26.02 -14.64 6.93
N ASN A 40 25.66 -13.86 7.95
CA ASN A 40 26.60 -13.23 8.88
C ASN A 40 26.95 -14.09 10.11
N ALA A 41 26.44 -15.33 10.21
CA ALA A 41 26.64 -16.19 11.38
C ALA A 41 28.12 -16.57 11.62
N GLU A 42 29.02 -16.35 10.66
CA GLU A 42 30.46 -16.55 10.85
C GLU A 42 31.19 -15.33 11.47
N GLY A 43 30.50 -14.20 11.72
CA GLY A 43 31.13 -12.97 12.20
C GLY A 43 30.34 -12.19 13.26
N LYS A 44 30.50 -12.57 14.54
CA LYS A 44 30.40 -11.68 15.74
C LYS A 44 29.12 -10.87 16.03
N LEU A 45 28.04 -10.94 15.26
CA LEU A 45 26.78 -10.30 15.68
C LEU A 45 26.06 -11.16 16.74
N ARG A 46 26.31 -10.87 18.03
CA ARG A 46 25.53 -11.43 19.14
C ARG A 46 24.10 -10.92 19.04
N VAL A 47 23.17 -11.84 18.85
CA VAL A 47 21.73 -11.64 18.60
C VAL A 47 20.95 -11.17 19.84
N ASN A 48 21.63 -10.73 20.91
CA ASN A 48 20.97 -10.38 22.17
C ASN A 48 20.22 -9.02 22.12
N ASP A 49 20.48 -8.17 21.12
CA ASP A 49 19.73 -6.91 20.92
C ASP A 49 18.65 -7.01 19.83
N ALA A 50 18.54 -8.14 19.13
CA ALA A 50 17.58 -8.32 18.03
C ALA A 50 16.16 -8.71 18.52
N GLU A 51 16.03 -9.11 19.79
CA GLU A 51 14.74 -9.49 20.39
C GLU A 51 13.88 -8.26 20.74
N VAL A 52 14.49 -7.07 20.88
CA VAL A 52 13.80 -5.83 21.30
C VAL A 52 13.03 -5.15 20.15
N VAL A 53 13.31 -5.47 18.89
CA VAL A 53 12.68 -4.79 17.74
C VAL A 53 11.41 -5.51 17.24
N LEU A 54 11.21 -6.78 17.59
CA LEU A 54 10.11 -7.58 17.05
C LEU A 54 8.78 -7.42 17.82
N VAL A 55 8.82 -6.97 19.08
CA VAL A 55 7.67 -7.07 19.99
C VAL A 55 6.68 -5.89 19.96
N PRO A 56 7.02 -4.60 19.70
CA PRO A 56 6.02 -3.54 19.84
C PRO A 56 5.15 -3.30 18.59
N ARG A 57 5.37 -3.94 17.44
CA ARG A 57 4.65 -3.58 16.19
C ARG A 57 3.21 -4.08 16.08
N LEU A 58 2.75 -4.98 16.96
CA LEU A 58 1.38 -5.51 16.89
C LEU A 58 0.31 -4.50 17.34
N GLN A 59 0.68 -3.47 18.10
CA GLN A 59 -0.28 -2.53 18.71
C GLN A 59 -0.71 -1.39 17.76
N GLU A 60 0.10 -1.08 16.75
CA GLU A 60 -0.19 0.02 15.80
C GLU A 60 -1.16 -0.36 14.68
N HIS A 61 -1.34 -1.67 14.42
CA HIS A 61 -2.21 -2.15 13.35
C HIS A 61 -3.71 -1.99 13.67
N CYS A 62 -4.10 -1.98 14.96
CA CYS A 62 -5.49 -1.79 15.37
C CYS A 62 -6.01 -0.37 15.12
N HIS A 63 -5.16 0.65 15.20
CA HIS A 63 -5.58 2.05 14.98
C HIS A 63 -5.94 2.35 13.51
N ARG A 64 -5.31 1.65 12.56
CA ARG A 64 -5.65 1.78 11.12
C ARG A 64 -6.98 1.14 10.76
N PHE A 65 -7.47 0.21 11.58
CA PHE A 65 -8.76 -0.46 11.34
C PHE A 65 -9.96 0.39 11.82
N ILE A 66 -9.80 1.13 12.92
CA ILE A 66 -10.85 2.01 13.47
C ILE A 66 -11.24 3.15 12.50
N GLY A 67 -10.30 3.61 11.65
CA GLY A 67 -10.56 4.64 10.64
C GLY A 67 -11.55 4.23 9.54
N ALA A 68 -11.75 2.93 9.31
CA ALA A 68 -12.60 2.41 8.22
C ALA A 68 -14.11 2.44 8.50
N ILE A 69 -14.53 2.73 9.74
CA ILE A 69 -15.91 2.49 10.18
C ILE A 69 -16.75 3.79 10.24
N ARG A 70 -16.16 4.99 10.24
CA ARG A 70 -16.94 6.23 10.36
C ARG A 70 -17.52 6.70 9.02
N LYS A 71 -18.79 6.37 8.85
CA LYS A 71 -19.66 6.60 7.67
C LYS A 71 -20.16 8.05 7.56
N LYS A 72 -19.25 9.03 7.42
CA LYS A 72 -19.63 10.45 7.25
C LYS A 72 -18.94 11.01 6.01
N GLU A 73 -19.68 11.67 5.10
CA GLU A 73 -19.21 12.07 3.76
C GLU A 73 -17.94 12.95 3.77
N SER A 74 -17.78 13.78 4.81
CA SER A 74 -16.56 14.57 5.03
C SER A 74 -15.30 13.70 5.15
N TYR A 75 -15.40 12.44 5.59
CA TYR A 75 -14.25 11.55 5.74
C TYR A 75 -13.65 11.10 4.42
N VAL A 76 -14.39 11.16 3.31
CA VAL A 76 -13.87 10.70 2.00
C VAL A 76 -12.76 11.64 1.52
N GLY A 77 -12.91 12.94 1.72
CA GLY A 77 -11.88 13.93 1.39
C GLY A 77 -10.62 13.78 2.26
N THR A 78 -10.82 13.66 3.57
CA THR A 78 -9.72 13.45 4.52
C THR A 78 -8.98 12.14 4.26
N TYR A 79 -9.71 11.08 3.92
CA TYR A 79 -9.14 9.78 3.55
C TYR A 79 -8.26 9.89 2.30
N LEU A 80 -8.71 10.59 1.25
CA LEU A 80 -7.91 10.78 0.05
C LEU A 80 -6.61 11.56 0.35
N ASN A 81 -6.66 12.58 1.20
CA ASN A 81 -5.48 13.30 1.65
C ASN A 81 -4.54 12.41 2.46
N LEU A 82 -5.08 11.57 3.35
CA LEU A 82 -4.28 10.63 4.14
C LEU A 82 -3.62 9.56 3.26
N LEU A 83 -4.31 9.07 2.23
CA LEU A 83 -3.73 8.15 1.25
C LEU A 83 -2.60 8.79 0.45
N ARG A 84 -2.77 10.04 0.02
CA ARG A 84 -1.70 10.80 -0.67
C ARG A 84 -0.49 10.99 0.23
N LEU A 85 -0.71 11.35 1.50
CA LEU A 85 0.37 11.54 2.47
C LEU A 85 1.11 10.22 2.72
N PHE A 86 0.37 9.11 2.86
CA PHE A 86 0.97 7.79 3.02
C PHE A 86 1.80 7.37 1.79
N LEU A 87 1.29 7.64 0.58
CA LEU A 87 2.00 7.38 -0.67
C LEU A 87 3.31 8.19 -0.76
N LEU A 88 3.29 9.47 -0.34
CA LEU A 88 4.49 10.31 -0.30
C LEU A 88 5.53 9.80 0.70
N ILE A 89 5.10 9.45 1.93
CA ILE A 89 6.00 8.90 2.94
C ILE A 89 6.60 7.58 2.45
N HIS A 90 5.77 6.70 1.89
CA HIS A 90 6.22 5.40 1.41
C HIS A 90 7.20 5.56 0.24
N PHE A 91 6.93 6.47 -0.69
CA PHE A 91 7.85 6.82 -1.77
C PHE A 91 9.20 7.32 -1.23
N ALA A 92 9.19 8.24 -0.26
CA ALA A 92 10.40 8.76 0.36
C ALA A 92 11.22 7.65 1.04
N VAL A 93 10.55 6.73 1.76
CA VAL A 93 11.20 5.58 2.40
C VAL A 93 11.81 4.64 1.35
N VAL A 94 11.11 4.33 0.26
CA VAL A 94 11.63 3.49 -0.83
C VAL A 94 12.85 4.14 -1.49
N VAL A 95 12.81 5.44 -1.75
CA VAL A 95 13.95 6.19 -2.33
C VAL A 95 15.14 6.19 -1.37
N ALA A 96 14.92 6.47 -0.09
CA ALA A 96 15.98 6.43 0.92
C ALA A 96 16.59 5.04 1.05
N PHE A 97 15.75 3.99 1.06
CA PHE A 97 16.19 2.60 1.09
C PHE A 97 17.03 2.26 -0.14
N LEU A 98 16.61 2.67 -1.34
CA LEU A 98 17.42 2.50 -2.56
C LEU A 98 18.77 3.20 -2.42
N ILE A 99 18.81 4.46 -1.98
CA ILE A 99 20.08 5.20 -1.81
C ILE A 99 21.03 4.45 -0.87
N LEU A 100 20.56 4.03 0.30
CA LEU A 100 21.35 3.27 1.27
C LEU A 100 21.81 1.93 0.68
N PHE A 101 20.91 1.20 0.03
CA PHE A 101 21.22 -0.07 -0.63
C PHE A 101 22.28 0.08 -1.72
N PHE A 102 22.28 1.21 -2.45
CA PHE A 102 23.29 1.50 -3.46
C PHE A 102 24.62 2.02 -2.87
N ALA A 103 24.58 2.72 -1.74
CA ALA A 103 25.77 3.19 -1.03
C ALA A 103 26.54 2.04 -0.37
N ASP A 104 25.84 1.10 0.27
CA ASP A 104 26.42 -0.02 1.03
C ASP A 104 26.85 -1.21 0.16
N LYS A 105 26.73 -1.11 -1.17
CA LYS A 105 27.19 -2.16 -2.09
C LYS A 105 28.64 -2.56 -1.85
N ASN A 106 29.47 -1.60 -1.45
CA ASN A 106 30.88 -1.83 -1.19
C ASN A 106 31.10 -2.64 0.11
N GLU A 107 30.30 -2.40 1.15
CA GLU A 107 30.35 -3.21 2.36
C GLU A 107 29.82 -4.62 2.12
N PHE A 108 28.71 -4.75 1.40
CA PHE A 108 28.20 -6.06 1.00
C PHE A 108 29.22 -6.87 0.21
N LYS A 109 29.97 -6.22 -0.68
CA LYS A 109 31.03 -6.87 -1.45
C LYS A 109 32.17 -7.34 -0.54
N LYS A 110 32.55 -6.55 0.48
CA LYS A 110 33.55 -6.94 1.47
C LYS A 110 33.08 -8.14 2.32
N LEU A 111 31.84 -8.11 2.78
CA LEU A 111 31.23 -9.20 3.56
C LEU A 111 31.14 -10.50 2.75
N CYS A 112 30.69 -10.39 1.50
CA CYS A 112 30.54 -11.53 0.60
C CYS A 112 31.89 -12.18 0.22
N LEU A 113 32.95 -11.38 0.12
CA LEU A 113 34.30 -11.88 -0.16
C LEU A 113 34.93 -12.56 1.06
N ASN A 114 34.58 -12.15 2.29
CA ASN A 114 35.12 -12.67 3.56
C ASN A 114 36.65 -12.94 3.52
N ASN A 115 37.42 -12.02 2.92
CA ASN A 115 38.87 -12.14 2.66
C ASN A 115 39.33 -13.38 1.86
N SER A 116 38.42 -14.15 1.25
CA SER A 116 38.75 -15.22 0.33
C SER A 116 39.33 -14.65 -0.96
N THR A 117 40.41 -15.28 -1.44
CA THR A 117 41.08 -14.94 -2.71
C THR A 117 40.64 -15.86 -3.85
N ASP A 118 39.70 -16.78 -3.59
CA ASP A 118 39.28 -17.78 -4.55
C ASP A 118 38.48 -17.16 -5.70
N PRO A 119 38.94 -17.26 -6.96
CA PRO A 119 38.28 -16.61 -8.10
C PRO A 119 36.85 -17.10 -8.31
N GLN A 120 36.56 -18.36 -7.93
CA GLN A 120 35.23 -18.95 -8.06
C GLN A 120 34.22 -18.31 -7.10
N ARG A 121 34.62 -18.03 -5.85
CA ARG A 121 33.77 -17.33 -4.88
C ARG A 121 33.50 -15.88 -5.28
N ILE A 122 34.50 -15.22 -5.87
CA ILE A 122 34.36 -13.86 -6.40
C ILE A 122 33.30 -13.82 -7.51
N ASP A 123 33.31 -14.80 -8.42
CA ASP A 123 32.35 -14.86 -9.52
C ASP A 123 30.93 -15.17 -9.04
N ASP A 124 30.77 -16.14 -8.15
CA ASP A 124 29.47 -16.49 -7.55
C ASP A 124 28.87 -15.29 -6.80
N CYS A 125 29.69 -14.57 -6.03
CA CYS A 125 29.27 -13.36 -5.32
C CYS A 125 28.75 -12.27 -6.28
N ASN A 126 29.51 -11.99 -7.35
CA ASN A 126 29.12 -10.99 -8.35
C ASN A 126 27.85 -11.41 -9.09
N LYS A 127 27.68 -12.71 -9.38
CA LYS A 127 26.51 -13.26 -10.05
C LYS A 127 25.25 -13.12 -9.20
N VAL A 128 25.33 -13.44 -7.90
CA VAL A 128 24.22 -13.27 -6.95
C VAL A 128 23.85 -11.79 -6.83
N MET A 129 24.83 -10.90 -6.65
CA MET A 129 24.55 -9.46 -6.59
C MET A 129 23.89 -8.94 -7.86
N LYS A 130 24.39 -9.34 -9.03
CA LYS A 130 23.84 -8.91 -10.33
C LYS A 130 22.41 -9.41 -10.54
N SER A 131 22.10 -10.61 -10.06
CA SER A 131 20.76 -11.20 -10.16
C SER A 131 19.76 -10.60 -9.17
N SER A 132 20.20 -10.21 -7.97
CA SER A 132 19.30 -9.74 -6.90
C SER A 132 18.91 -8.27 -7.02
N VAL A 133 19.76 -7.41 -7.59
CA VAL A 133 19.46 -5.97 -7.78
C VAL A 133 18.13 -5.74 -8.53
N PRO A 134 17.87 -6.35 -9.71
CA PRO A 134 16.60 -6.12 -10.40
C PRO A 134 15.40 -6.63 -9.60
N ALA A 135 15.54 -7.74 -8.86
CA ALA A 135 14.47 -8.28 -8.03
C ALA A 135 14.07 -7.31 -6.90
N VAL A 136 15.05 -6.70 -6.22
CA VAL A 136 14.82 -5.69 -5.17
C VAL A 136 14.13 -4.45 -5.74
N ILE A 137 14.57 -3.97 -6.91
CA ILE A 137 13.97 -2.81 -7.57
C ILE A 137 12.50 -3.08 -7.94
N VAL A 138 12.22 -4.24 -8.56
CA VAL A 138 10.86 -4.63 -8.93
C VAL A 138 9.98 -4.75 -7.70
N ALA A 139 10.47 -5.40 -6.63
CA ALA A 139 9.75 -5.55 -5.37
C ALA A 139 9.45 -4.20 -4.69
N ALA A 140 10.30 -3.19 -4.88
CA ALA A 140 10.08 -1.85 -4.35
C ALA A 140 9.11 -1.01 -5.19
N ILE A 141 9.12 -1.15 -6.52
CA ILE A 141 8.28 -0.37 -7.44
C ILE A 141 6.84 -0.92 -7.50
N LEU A 142 6.65 -2.24 -7.44
CA LEU A 142 5.33 -2.85 -7.55
C LEU A 142 4.31 -2.29 -6.52
N PRO A 143 4.64 -2.19 -5.23
CA PRO A 143 3.75 -1.60 -4.22
C PRO A 143 3.39 -0.14 -4.50
N LEU A 144 4.34 0.65 -5.01
CA LEU A 144 4.12 2.05 -5.38
C LEU A 144 3.10 2.17 -6.53
N LEU A 145 3.20 1.30 -7.54
CA LEU A 145 2.24 1.26 -8.64
C LEU A 145 0.83 0.93 -8.14
N PHE A 146 0.70 -0.09 -7.29
CA PHE A 146 -0.60 -0.46 -6.71
C PHE A 146 -1.21 0.66 -5.86
N GLN A 147 -0.40 1.33 -5.02
CA GLN A 147 -0.86 2.46 -4.22
C GLN A 147 -1.29 3.64 -5.09
N THR A 148 -0.50 3.98 -6.10
CA THR A 148 -0.80 5.07 -7.03
C THR A 148 -2.10 4.79 -7.79
N TYR A 149 -2.28 3.55 -8.26
CA TYR A 149 -3.51 3.11 -8.90
C TYR A 149 -4.73 3.23 -7.98
N GLY A 150 -4.58 2.85 -6.70
CA GLY A 150 -5.61 3.02 -5.68
C GLY A 150 -6.01 4.49 -5.49
N VAL A 151 -5.03 5.40 -5.36
CA VAL A 151 -5.29 6.85 -5.24
C VAL A 151 -5.99 7.39 -6.49
N HIS A 152 -5.57 6.96 -7.68
CA HIS A 152 -6.16 7.38 -8.95
C HIS A 152 -7.64 6.98 -9.04
N ILE A 153 -7.96 5.71 -8.73
CA ILE A 153 -9.35 5.21 -8.72
C ILE A 153 -10.19 6.02 -7.73
N VAL A 154 -9.76 6.12 -6.47
CA VAL A 154 -10.52 6.83 -5.43
C VAL A 154 -10.72 8.31 -5.82
N GLY A 155 -9.71 8.95 -6.40
CA GLY A 155 -9.79 10.32 -6.92
C GLY A 155 -10.81 10.49 -8.05
N ALA A 156 -10.88 9.53 -8.99
CA ALA A 156 -11.88 9.55 -10.06
C ALA A 156 -13.30 9.39 -9.51
N TYR A 157 -13.49 8.53 -8.50
CA TYR A 157 -14.79 8.33 -7.85
C TYR A 157 -15.24 9.56 -7.07
N THR A 158 -14.37 10.20 -6.29
CA THR A 158 -14.73 11.42 -5.54
C THR A 158 -15.13 12.56 -6.46
N LYS A 159 -14.46 12.69 -7.62
CA LYS A 159 -14.83 13.68 -8.64
C LYS A 159 -16.25 13.46 -9.16
N LYS A 160 -16.65 12.21 -9.41
CA LYS A 160 -18.01 11.86 -9.87
C LYS A 160 -19.08 12.14 -8.82
N LEU A 161 -18.80 11.88 -7.55
CA LEU A 161 -19.73 12.16 -6.45
C LEU A 161 -19.97 13.66 -6.30
N ARG A 162 -18.88 14.44 -6.26
CA ARG A 162 -18.95 15.91 -6.13
C ARG A 162 -19.73 16.56 -7.27
N MET A 163 -19.64 16.02 -8.48
CA MET A 163 -20.45 16.46 -9.62
C MET A 163 -21.94 16.19 -9.38
N ARG A 164 -22.33 14.99 -8.91
CA ARG A 164 -23.74 14.67 -8.64
C ARG A 164 -24.35 15.55 -7.56
N ASP A 165 -23.61 15.83 -6.50
CA ASP A 165 -24.08 16.68 -5.40
C ASP A 165 -24.29 18.13 -5.90
N SER A 166 -23.41 18.62 -6.77
CA SER A 166 -23.55 19.94 -7.37
C SER A 166 -24.81 20.05 -8.25
N TYR A 167 -25.14 19.01 -9.03
CA TYR A 167 -26.38 18.98 -9.82
C TYR A 167 -27.64 18.82 -8.97
N ALA A 168 -27.56 18.10 -7.84
CA ALA A 168 -28.69 17.95 -6.93
C ALA A 168 -29.11 19.30 -6.31
N MET A 169 -28.15 20.14 -5.93
CA MET A 169 -28.44 21.48 -5.38
C MET A 169 -29.05 22.42 -6.44
N VAL A 170 -28.59 22.38 -7.68
CA VAL A 170 -29.14 23.21 -8.77
C VAL A 170 -30.57 22.78 -9.13
N GLY A 171 -30.89 21.49 -9.04
CA GLY A 171 -32.23 20.97 -9.35
C GLY A 171 -33.29 21.24 -8.27
N GLU A 172 -32.89 21.54 -7.04
CA GLU A 172 -33.83 21.78 -5.92
C GLU A 172 -34.39 23.20 -5.94
N GLU A 173 -33.60 24.18 -6.37
CA GLU A 173 -34.02 25.60 -6.44
C GLU A 173 -35.05 25.88 -7.56
N SER A 174 -35.22 24.96 -8.50
CA SER A 174 -36.16 25.10 -9.63
C SER A 174 -37.48 24.35 -9.46
N ARG A 175 -37.72 23.68 -8.32
CA ARG A 175 -38.98 22.99 -8.08
C ARG A 175 -39.95 23.92 -7.34
N PRO A 176 -40.98 24.50 -8.00
CA PRO A 176 -42.12 25.01 -7.25
C PRO A 176 -42.69 23.87 -6.39
N LEU A 177 -43.20 24.23 -5.20
CA LEU A 177 -43.93 23.33 -4.30
C LEU A 177 -45.16 22.74 -5.04
N THR A 178 -44.96 21.73 -5.87
CA THR A 178 -46.04 20.91 -6.42
C THR A 178 -45.92 19.52 -5.82
N HIS A 179 -46.77 19.31 -4.82
CA HIS A 179 -47.37 18.07 -4.37
C HIS A 179 -47.07 16.83 -5.25
N HIS A 180 -46.60 15.77 -4.60
CA HIS A 180 -46.94 14.36 -4.89
C HIS A 180 -47.18 13.99 -6.36
N ALA A 181 -46.10 13.76 -7.12
CA ALA A 181 -46.18 12.88 -8.30
C ALA A 181 -45.58 11.52 -7.93
N ALA A 182 -46.46 10.56 -7.66
CA ALA A 182 -46.12 9.15 -7.61
C ALA A 182 -45.61 8.72 -8.99
N TYR A 183 -44.38 8.23 -9.08
CA TYR A 183 -43.87 7.60 -10.30
C TYR A 183 -44.46 6.19 -10.40
N PRO A 184 -45.19 5.84 -11.48
CA PRO A 184 -45.58 4.45 -11.71
C PRO A 184 -44.34 3.65 -12.13
N PHE A 185 -43.97 2.68 -11.30
CA PHE A 185 -42.97 1.66 -11.62
C PHE A 185 -43.64 0.64 -12.54
N SER A 186 -43.37 0.72 -13.84
CA SER A 186 -43.76 -0.31 -14.81
C SER A 186 -42.75 -1.46 -14.74
N ASP A 187 -43.08 -2.49 -13.96
CA ASP A 187 -42.38 -3.76 -13.97
C ASP A 187 -42.74 -4.50 -15.26
N ASN A 188 -41.81 -4.56 -16.21
CA ASN A 188 -41.96 -5.36 -17.42
C ASN A 188 -40.77 -6.30 -17.53
N SER A 189 -40.67 -7.25 -16.60
CA SER A 189 -39.73 -8.37 -16.72
C SER A 189 -40.33 -9.65 -16.17
N SER A 190 -41.32 -10.20 -16.88
CA SER A 190 -41.71 -11.61 -16.78
C SER A 190 -42.32 -12.07 -18.10
N LYS A 191 -41.45 -12.59 -18.97
CA LYS A 191 -41.69 -13.57 -20.05
C LYS A 191 -40.38 -13.70 -20.82
N VAL A 192 -39.58 -14.71 -20.48
CA VAL A 192 -39.26 -15.90 -21.29
C VAL A 192 -38.66 -16.93 -20.34
#